data_AF-A0A3N7Z8W1-F1
#
_entry.id   AF-A0A3N7Z8W1-F1
#
_cell.length_a   1.000
_cell.length_b   1.000
_cell.length_c   1.000
_cell.angle_alpha   90.00
_cell.angle_beta   90.00
_cell.angle_gamma   90.00
#
_symmetry.space_group_name_H-M   'P 1'
#
loop_
_entity.id
_entity.type
_entity.pdbx_description
1 polymer ?
#
loop_
_entity_poly.entity_id
_entity_poly.type
_entity_poly.pdbx_seq_one_letter_code
_entity_poly.pdbx_strand_id
1 'polypeptide(L)'
;MTNTNTMLNVEQAAFILAEKFPDLVRCRDYWVAHPVHEQTFEQTKTAWVPIWTPTDIPQPTPADLLAWWPEFEAEYALIEASEKVRRQRDTLLAEVDPLVERAADASDADREAALRRYRAALRDVPQQAGFPLDVVWPQLPA
;
A
#
# COMPACT_ATOMS: atom_id res chain seq x y z
N MET A 1 -26.14 -9.15 8.82
CA MET A 1 -26.54 -8.08 7.89
C MET A 1 -25.31 -7.24 7.59
N THR A 2 -24.64 -7.49 6.48
CA THR A 2 -23.57 -6.61 5.96
C THR A 2 -23.72 -6.57 4.45
N ASN A 3 -24.74 -5.86 3.98
CA ASN A 3 -24.68 -5.27 2.65
C ASN A 3 -23.74 -4.06 2.76
N THR A 4 -22.44 -4.34 2.89
CA THR A 4 -21.44 -3.33 2.60
C THR A 4 -21.53 -3.15 1.10
N ASN A 5 -21.87 -1.95 0.65
CA ASN A 5 -21.88 -1.59 -0.76
C ASN A 5 -20.40 -1.54 -1.21
N THR A 6 -19.76 -2.70 -1.30
CA THR A 6 -18.32 -2.82 -1.55
C THR A 6 -18.07 -2.38 -2.99
N MET A 7 -17.37 -1.27 -3.15
CA MET A 7 -17.00 -0.71 -4.43
C MET A 7 -15.50 -0.91 -4.61
N LEU A 8 -15.11 -1.87 -5.45
CA LEU A 8 -13.70 -2.19 -5.64
C LEU A 8 -13.02 -1.09 -6.43
N ASN A 9 -11.85 -0.65 -5.99
CA ASN A 9 -11.00 0.23 -6.78
C ASN A 9 -10.11 -0.56 -7.76
N VAL A 10 -9.35 0.16 -8.58
CA VAL A 10 -8.47 -0.43 -9.60
C VAL A 10 -7.41 -1.35 -8.99
N GLU A 11 -6.84 -1.01 -7.83
CA GLU A 11 -5.79 -1.80 -7.20
C GLU A 11 -6.33 -3.09 -6.59
N GLN A 12 -7.52 -3.04 -5.98
CA GLN A 12 -8.19 -4.22 -5.46
C GLN A 12 -8.55 -5.20 -6.59
N ALA A 13 -9.15 -4.71 -7.68
CA ALA A 13 -9.45 -5.55 -8.82
C ALA A 13 -8.18 -6.08 -9.51
N ALA A 14 -7.11 -5.29 -9.60
CA ALA A 14 -5.82 -5.77 -10.10
C ALA A 14 -5.22 -6.87 -9.23
N PHE A 15 -5.31 -6.75 -7.90
CA PHE A 15 -4.85 -7.76 -6.95
C PHE A 15 -5.60 -9.07 -7.13
N ILE A 16 -6.94 -9.03 -7.18
CA ILE A 16 -7.77 -10.21 -7.43
C ILE A 16 -7.31 -10.95 -8.71
N LEU A 17 -7.07 -10.21 -9.80
CA LEU A 17 -6.66 -10.81 -11.07
C LEU A 17 -5.24 -11.39 -11.01
N ALA A 18 -4.31 -10.75 -10.29
CA ALA A 18 -2.96 -11.26 -10.11
C ALA A 18 -2.96 -12.58 -9.34
N GLU A 19 -3.80 -12.70 -8.31
CA GLU A 19 -3.92 -13.93 -7.52
C GLU A 19 -4.67 -15.04 -8.27
N LYS A 20 -5.77 -14.72 -8.97
CA LYS A 20 -6.56 -15.70 -9.73
C LYS A 20 -5.85 -16.18 -10.99
N PHE A 21 -5.06 -15.33 -11.63
CA PHE A 21 -4.44 -15.58 -12.92
C PHE A 21 -2.94 -15.19 -12.89
N PRO A 22 -2.10 -15.93 -12.14
CA PRO A 22 -0.71 -15.54 -11.88
C PRO A 22 0.19 -15.51 -13.13
N ASP A 23 -0.21 -16.19 -14.20
CA ASP A 23 0.51 -16.17 -15.48
C ASP A 23 0.20 -14.92 -16.32
N LEU A 24 -0.87 -14.18 -15.97
CA LEU A 24 -1.27 -12.95 -16.64
C LEU A 24 -0.65 -11.73 -15.97
N VAL A 25 -0.20 -10.78 -16.78
CA VAL A 25 0.47 -9.56 -16.32
C VAL A 25 -0.40 -8.34 -16.59
N ARG A 26 -0.68 -7.58 -15.52
CA ARG A 26 -1.33 -6.27 -15.62
C ARG A 26 -0.56 -5.36 -16.58
N CYS A 27 -1.29 -4.61 -17.40
CA CYS A 27 -0.74 -3.74 -18.45
C CYS A 27 -0.02 -4.47 -19.61
N ARG A 28 -0.17 -5.79 -19.70
CA ARG A 28 0.22 -6.59 -20.88
C ARG A 28 -0.96 -7.41 -21.36
N ASP A 29 -1.51 -8.22 -20.47
CA ASP A 29 -2.55 -9.18 -20.79
C ASP A 29 -3.95 -8.66 -20.41
N TYR A 30 -4.02 -7.78 -19.40
CA TYR A 30 -5.26 -7.14 -18.96
C TYR A 30 -5.04 -5.74 -18.39
N TRP A 31 -6.09 -4.92 -18.41
CA TRP A 31 -6.14 -3.60 -17.77
C TRP A 31 -7.38 -3.52 -16.88
N VAL A 32 -7.25 -2.79 -15.78
CA VAL A 32 -8.32 -2.54 -14.82
C VAL A 32 -8.60 -1.03 -14.79
N ALA A 33 -9.87 -0.67 -14.71
CA ALA A 33 -10.31 0.71 -14.57
C ALA A 33 -11.45 0.80 -13.56
N HIS A 34 -11.80 2.01 -13.13
CA HIS A 34 -13.05 2.28 -12.42
C HIS A 34 -13.68 3.58 -12.94
N PRO A 35 -15.01 3.70 -12.97
CA PRO A 35 -15.65 4.96 -13.32
C PRO A 35 -15.44 6.02 -12.23
N VAL A 36 -15.11 7.24 -12.64
CA VAL A 36 -14.95 8.40 -11.76
C VAL A 36 -15.88 9.53 -12.18
N HIS A 37 -16.25 10.38 -11.24
CA HIS A 37 -17.00 11.59 -11.52
C HIS A 37 -16.09 12.63 -12.20
N GLU A 38 -16.56 13.27 -13.26
CA GLU A 38 -15.74 14.11 -14.14
C GLU A 38 -15.11 15.33 -13.45
N GLN A 39 -15.76 15.85 -12.40
CA GLN A 39 -15.29 17.07 -11.71
C GLN A 39 -14.57 16.77 -10.39
N THR A 40 -15.04 15.77 -9.65
CA THR A 40 -14.51 15.45 -8.31
C THR A 40 -13.44 14.37 -8.35
N PHE A 41 -13.35 13.62 -9.46
CA PHE A 41 -12.50 12.44 -9.62
C PHE A 41 -12.77 11.33 -8.60
N GLU A 42 -13.88 11.43 -7.86
CA GLU A 42 -14.31 10.40 -6.93
C GLU A 42 -14.83 9.20 -7.71
N GLN A 43 -14.49 8.01 -7.23
CA GLN A 43 -14.98 6.77 -7.80
C GLN A 43 -16.51 6.68 -7.66
N THR A 44 -17.19 6.33 -8.75
CA THR A 44 -18.67 6.27 -8.80
C THR A 44 -19.22 4.85 -8.93
N LYS A 45 -18.42 3.90 -9.42
CA LYS A 45 -18.80 2.49 -9.58
C LYS A 45 -17.61 1.58 -9.33
N THR A 46 -17.89 0.30 -9.08
CA THR A 46 -16.87 -0.73 -8.89
C THR A 46 -15.97 -0.86 -10.12
N ALA A 47 -14.75 -1.32 -9.91
CA ALA A 47 -13.78 -1.56 -10.94
C ALA A 47 -14.24 -2.64 -11.93
N TRP A 48 -13.72 -2.55 -13.14
CA TRP A 48 -13.97 -3.45 -14.24
C TRP A 48 -12.70 -3.66 -15.05
N VAL A 49 -12.72 -4.66 -15.91
CA VAL A 49 -11.58 -5.03 -16.77
C VAL A 49 -11.89 -4.57 -18.18
N PRO A 50 -11.55 -3.34 -18.62
CA PRO A 50 -11.88 -2.88 -19.97
C PRO A 50 -11.09 -3.59 -21.09
N ILE A 51 -9.90 -4.13 -20.79
CA ILE A 51 -9.05 -4.81 -21.77
C ILE A 51 -8.67 -6.17 -21.19
N TRP A 52 -8.94 -7.22 -21.97
CA TRP A 52 -8.63 -8.61 -21.67
C TRP A 52 -8.18 -9.30 -22.95
N THR A 53 -6.92 -9.73 -22.99
CA THR A 53 -6.31 -10.36 -24.16
C THR A 53 -6.37 -11.90 -24.19
N PRO A 54 -6.43 -12.62 -23.05
CA PRO A 54 -6.58 -14.08 -23.10
C PRO A 54 -7.85 -14.51 -23.84
N THR A 55 -7.71 -15.50 -24.71
CA THR A 55 -8.82 -16.02 -25.53
C THR A 55 -9.44 -17.30 -24.98
N ASP A 56 -8.69 -18.01 -24.14
CA ASP A 56 -9.05 -19.27 -23.49
C ASP A 56 -9.71 -19.07 -22.12
N ILE A 57 -9.51 -17.90 -21.50
CA ILE A 57 -10.09 -17.53 -20.21
C ILE A 57 -11.16 -16.46 -20.43
N PRO A 58 -12.41 -16.67 -19.97
CA PRO A 58 -13.45 -15.65 -20.03
C PRO A 58 -13.03 -14.37 -19.30
N GLN A 59 -13.31 -13.22 -19.92
CA GLN A 59 -13.07 -11.92 -19.31
C GLN A 59 -13.91 -11.75 -18.02
N PRO A 60 -13.29 -11.44 -16.88
CA PRO A 60 -14.01 -11.22 -15.64
C PRO A 60 -14.94 -10.01 -15.71
N THR A 61 -16.16 -10.17 -15.20
CA THR A 61 -17.13 -9.09 -15.04
C THR A 61 -16.96 -8.38 -13.70
N PRO A 62 -17.51 -7.17 -13.53
CA PRO A 62 -17.57 -6.51 -12.23
C PRO A 62 -18.21 -7.35 -11.11
N ALA A 63 -19.20 -8.19 -11.46
CA ALA A 63 -19.85 -9.08 -10.51
C ALA A 63 -18.92 -10.21 -10.06
N ASP A 64 -18.10 -10.75 -10.98
CA ASP A 64 -17.10 -11.76 -10.66
C ASP A 64 -16.04 -11.20 -9.70
N LEU A 65 -15.53 -10.00 -9.98
CA LEU A 65 -14.57 -9.31 -9.10
C LEU A 65 -15.14 -9.12 -7.68
N LEU A 66 -16.39 -8.67 -7.57
CA LEU A 66 -17.06 -8.51 -6.28
C LEU A 66 -17.28 -9.85 -5.56
N ALA A 67 -17.59 -10.91 -6.30
CA ALA A 67 -17.78 -12.24 -5.75
C ALA A 67 -16.46 -12.85 -5.24
N TRP A 68 -15.34 -12.56 -5.90
CA TRP A 68 -14.01 -13.04 -5.51
C TRP A 68 -13.38 -12.22 -4.38
N TRP A 69 -13.76 -10.95 -4.19
CA TRP A 69 -13.14 -10.05 -3.21
C TRP A 69 -13.04 -10.60 -1.78
N PRO A 70 -14.07 -11.25 -1.21
CA PRO A 70 -13.99 -11.79 0.16
C PRO A 70 -12.87 -12.81 0.35
N GLU A 71 -12.39 -13.48 -0.70
CA GLU A 71 -11.27 -14.42 -0.65
C GLU A 71 -9.93 -13.69 -0.41
N PHE A 72 -9.83 -12.42 -0.81
CA PHE A 72 -8.58 -11.66 -0.93
C PHE A 72 -8.50 -10.43 -0.02
N GLU A 73 -9.64 -9.95 0.48
CA GLU A 73 -9.74 -8.69 1.24
C GLU A 73 -8.80 -8.64 2.45
N ALA A 74 -8.72 -9.72 3.21
CA ALA A 74 -7.90 -9.78 4.41
C ALA A 74 -6.39 -9.70 4.08
N GLU A 75 -5.96 -10.39 3.03
CA GLU A 75 -4.56 -10.36 2.58
C GLU A 75 -4.19 -8.99 2.02
N TYR A 76 -5.04 -8.44 1.15
CA TYR A 76 -4.85 -7.10 0.59
C TYR A 76 -4.76 -6.04 1.69
N ALA A 77 -5.63 -6.11 2.71
CA ALA A 77 -5.61 -5.18 3.84
C ALA A 77 -4.28 -5.24 4.63
N LEU A 78 -3.70 -6.43 4.80
CA LEU A 78 -2.39 -6.59 5.45
C LEU A 78 -1.25 -6.02 4.60
N ILE A 79 -1.29 -6.22 3.28
CA ILE A 79 -0.32 -5.65 2.33
C ILE A 79 -0.41 -4.12 2.36
N GLU A 80 -1.62 -3.57 2.26
CA GLU A 80 -1.84 -2.12 2.27
C GLU A 80 -1.37 -1.49 3.59
N ALA A 81 -1.71 -2.11 4.73
CA ALA A 81 -1.24 -1.67 6.04
C ALA A 81 0.30 -1.69 6.12
N SER A 82 0.93 -2.76 5.62
CA SER A 82 2.40 -2.89 5.58
C SER A 82 3.05 -1.78 4.76
N GLU A 83 2.54 -1.52 3.56
CA GLU A 83 3.05 -0.48 2.67
C GLU A 83 2.82 0.93 3.22
N LYS A 84 1.69 1.16 3.92
CA LYS A 84 1.45 2.43 4.61
C LYS A 84 2.49 2.68 5.72
N VAL A 85 2.76 1.68 6.55
CA VAL A 85 3.79 1.77 7.60
C VAL A 85 5.17 1.99 6.98
N ARG A 86 5.54 1.25 5.93
CA ARG A 86 6.83 1.42 5.23
C ARG A 86 6.98 2.82 4.64
N ARG A 87 5.94 3.36 3.98
CA ARG A 87 5.95 4.74 3.48
C ARG A 87 6.15 5.78 4.58
N GLN A 88 5.44 5.64 5.70
CA GLN A 88 5.62 6.54 6.85
C GLN A 88 7.04 6.46 7.40
N ARG A 89 7.60 5.25 7.55
CA ARG A 89 9.00 5.05 7.95
C ARG A 89 9.95 5.75 6.98
N ASP A 90 9.74 5.59 5.68
CA ASP A 90 10.64 6.15 4.65
C ASP A 90 10.58 7.68 4.65
N THR A 91 9.41 8.28 4.87
CA THR A 91 9.28 9.73 5.10
C THR A 91 10.08 10.18 6.33
N LEU A 92 9.94 9.51 7.47
CA LEU A 92 10.66 9.86 8.69
C LEU A 92 12.18 9.66 8.55
N LEU A 93 12.61 8.64 7.81
CA LEU A 93 14.03 8.43 7.48
C LEU A 93 14.58 9.57 6.62
N ALA A 94 13.83 10.01 5.61
CA ALA A 94 14.20 11.14 4.78
C ALA A 94 14.27 12.47 5.56
N GLU A 95 13.40 12.65 6.57
CA GLU A 95 13.41 13.81 7.45
C GLU A 95 14.61 13.83 8.43
N VAL A 96 14.97 12.67 9.01
CA VAL A 96 16.07 12.60 9.99
C VAL A 96 17.46 12.67 9.34
N ASP A 97 17.62 12.16 8.12
CA ASP A 97 18.92 12.14 7.44
C ASP A 97 19.64 13.51 7.44
N PRO A 98 19.03 14.62 6.97
CA PRO A 98 19.68 15.93 7.02
C PRO A 98 19.91 16.47 8.43
N LEU A 99 19.11 16.05 9.43
CA LEU A 99 19.33 16.46 10.82
C LEU A 99 20.62 15.86 11.40
N VAL A 100 20.94 14.62 11.01
CA VAL A 100 22.16 13.96 11.46
C VAL A 100 23.39 14.61 10.84
N GLU A 101 23.35 14.87 9.53
CA GLU A 101 24.46 15.56 8.85
C GLU A 101 24.69 16.95 9.46
N ARG A 102 23.62 17.71 9.74
CA ARG A 102 23.73 19.02 10.42
C ARG A 102 24.33 18.94 11.82
N ALA A 103 24.00 17.90 12.59
CA ALA A 103 24.57 17.70 13.92
C ALA A 103 26.07 17.36 13.84
N ALA A 104 26.45 16.53 12.87
CA ALA A 104 27.84 16.19 12.60
C ALA A 104 28.65 17.42 12.17
N ASP A 105 28.12 18.23 11.24
CA ASP A 105 28.74 19.49 10.79
C ASP A 105 28.92 20.49 11.95
N ALA A 106 27.97 20.52 12.89
CA ALA A 106 28.03 21.33 14.09
C ALA A 106 28.94 20.75 15.20
N SER A 107 29.51 19.55 15.00
CA SER A 107 30.25 18.80 16.02
C SER A 107 29.45 18.56 17.31
N ASP A 108 28.12 18.46 17.20
CA ASP A 108 27.21 18.15 18.31
C ASP A 108 27.04 16.64 18.44
N ALA A 109 28.02 16.01 19.10
CA ALA A 109 28.10 14.55 19.20
C ALA A 109 26.90 13.91 19.92
N ASP A 110 26.33 14.59 20.93
CA ASP A 110 25.20 14.07 21.68
C ASP A 110 23.93 14.06 20.84
N ARG A 111 23.67 15.16 20.11
CA ARG A 111 22.54 15.24 19.18
C ARG A 111 22.71 14.27 18.02
N GLU A 112 23.91 14.17 17.45
CA GLU A 112 24.21 13.23 16.38
C GLU A 112 23.93 11.78 16.82
N ALA A 113 24.42 11.37 17.98
CA ALA A 113 24.20 10.04 18.53
C ALA A 113 22.71 9.76 18.83
N ALA A 114 21.97 10.75 19.34
CA ALA A 114 20.52 10.63 19.56
C ALA A 114 19.76 10.41 18.24
N LEU A 115 20.07 11.20 17.20
CA LEU A 115 19.42 11.09 15.90
C LEU A 115 19.80 9.80 15.16
N ARG A 116 21.04 9.31 15.29
CA ARG A 116 21.45 8.00 14.76
C ARG A 116 20.69 6.85 15.41
N ARG A 117 20.47 6.89 16.73
CA ARG A 117 19.63 5.92 17.44
C ARG A 117 18.17 5.96 16.98
N TYR A 118 17.61 7.17 16.84
CA TYR A 118 16.26 7.35 16.29
C TYR A 118 16.13 6.75 14.88
N ARG A 119 17.10 7.00 14.00
CA ARG A 119 17.14 6.43 12.64
C ARG A 119 17.22 4.91 12.64
N ALA A 120 18.01 4.32 13.53
CA ALA A 120 18.07 2.86 13.70
C ALA A 120 16.70 2.30 14.13
N ALA A 121 16.07 2.91 15.15
CA ALA A 121 14.74 2.50 15.62
C ALA A 121 13.67 2.59 14.52
N LEU A 122 13.73 3.59 13.63
CA LEU A 122 12.85 3.65 12.45
C LEU A 122 13.07 2.47 11.51
N ARG A 123 14.31 2.05 11.26
CA ARG A 123 14.60 0.88 10.41
C ARG A 123 14.11 -0.43 11.02
N ASP A 124 14.02 -0.49 12.34
CA ASP A 124 13.54 -1.67 13.08
C ASP A 124 12.00 -1.75 13.15
N VAL A 125 11.27 -0.71 12.71
CA VAL A 125 9.79 -0.69 12.72
C VAL A 125 9.14 -1.94 12.07
N PRO A 126 9.56 -2.41 10.88
CA PRO A 126 8.98 -3.62 10.28
C PRO A 126 9.30 -4.94 11.01
N GLN A 127 10.21 -4.91 11.99
CA GLN A 127 10.59 -6.07 12.79
C GLN A 127 9.80 -6.15 14.10
N GLN A 128 8.96 -5.15 14.40
CA GLN A 128 8.11 -5.16 15.59
C GLN A 128 7.07 -6.28 15.52
N ALA A 129 6.79 -6.91 16.67
CA ALA A 129 5.83 -8.02 16.74
C ALA A 129 4.40 -7.64 16.32
N GLY A 130 4.02 -6.36 16.46
CA GLY A 130 2.71 -5.85 16.05
C GLY A 130 2.65 -5.37 14.60
N PHE A 131 3.75 -5.41 13.84
CA PHE A 131 3.74 -5.01 12.44
C PHE A 131 2.77 -5.89 11.61
N PRO A 132 1.96 -5.30 10.70
CA PRO A 132 1.82 -3.87 10.40
C PRO A 132 0.68 -3.17 11.16
N LEU A 133 -0.08 -3.89 12.00
CA LEU A 133 -1.35 -3.42 12.54
C LEU A 133 -1.22 -2.61 13.84
N ASP A 134 -0.18 -2.88 14.62
CA ASP A 134 0.11 -2.24 15.91
C ASP A 134 1.60 -1.89 15.98
N VAL A 135 1.94 -0.69 15.54
CA VAL A 135 3.32 -0.21 15.44
C VAL A 135 3.56 0.91 16.43
N VAL A 136 4.62 0.78 17.22
CA VAL A 136 5.11 1.81 18.13
C VAL A 136 6.18 2.64 17.41
N TRP A 137 5.87 3.91 17.17
CA TRP A 137 6.80 4.82 16.50
C TRP A 137 7.80 5.43 17.48
N PRO A 138 9.12 5.39 17.19
CA PRO A 138 10.09 6.12 17.99
C PRO A 138 9.79 7.63 17.92
N GLN A 139 10.18 8.36 18.97
CA GLN A 139 10.01 9.81 19.03
C GLN A 139 11.29 10.51 18.61
N LEU A 140 11.16 11.58 17.82
CA LEU A 140 12.29 12.41 17.42
C LEU A 140 12.93 13.03 18.67
N PRO A 141 14.26 12.92 18.88
CA PRO A 141 14.92 13.55 20.01
C PRO A 141 14.90 15.08 19.89
N ALA A 142 14.82 15.76 21.03
CA ALA A 142 14.84 17.23 21.12
C ALA A 142 16.13 17.82 20.56
#